data_AF-A0A952SFF3-F1
#
_entry.id   AF-A0A952SFF3-F1
#
_cell.length_a   1.000
_cell.length_b   1.000
_cell.length_c   1.000
_cell.angle_alpha   90.00
_cell.angle_beta   90.00
_cell.angle_gamma   90.00
#
_symmetry.space_group_name_H-M   'P 1'
#
loop_
_entity.id
_entity.type
_entity.pdbx_description
1 polymer ?
#
loop_
_entity_poly.entity_id
_entity_poly.type
_entity_poly.pdbx_seq_one_letter_code
_entity_poly.pdbx_strand_id
1 'polypeptide(L)'
;MTTEIETPAPKLFFTYAHPRDPHLQQGDILAKTPELLEVIEQVHPYYKNNSYTHFIVLTQSCDLVRRDGTNPKSRYLTLAAIRPLSIVIERELQKYQSDLAKKAMVCKESLREKLTHFVGQLLNNNSGEFFYLHPQADLGFHEPSCAFLRLSVSIKSSMHYQTCYSARLLSLDQIFQSKLGWLVGNMYSRVGTDDWVPKENTEAQFAQTIRDILEGHCDFVDDKKLKAAERSSTPEILQKAKHEIREFIKKTQVPQKREEILRAVEEIVTDMGKIATPDEARQLKLRLSNHPKFKEFTK
;
A
#
# COMPACT_ATOMS: atom_id res chain seq x y z
N MET A 1 15.61 22.94 45.33
CA MET A 1 14.52 22.36 44.52
C MET A 1 13.99 23.46 43.63
N THR A 2 14.54 23.56 42.42
CA THR A 2 14.02 24.43 41.35
C THR A 2 12.78 23.75 40.79
N THR A 3 11.62 24.27 41.16
CA THR A 3 10.36 23.95 40.47
C THR A 3 10.47 24.48 39.06
N GLU A 4 10.67 23.58 38.10
CA GLU A 4 10.48 23.88 36.68
C GLU A 4 9.02 24.31 36.50
N ILE A 5 8.84 25.57 36.15
CA ILE A 5 7.54 26.10 35.77
C ILE A 5 7.25 25.49 34.40
N GLU A 6 6.43 24.43 34.36
CA GLU A 6 5.90 23.88 33.12
C GLU A 6 5.23 25.01 32.34
N THR A 7 5.86 25.38 31.22
CA THR A 7 5.30 26.38 30.31
C THR A 7 4.06 25.76 29.68
N PRO A 8 2.88 26.40 29.73
CA PRO A 8 1.67 25.82 29.17
C PRO A 8 1.86 25.59 27.67
N ALA A 9 1.46 24.40 27.21
CA ALA A 9 1.56 24.03 25.80
C ALA A 9 0.85 25.08 24.91
N PRO A 10 1.38 25.36 23.71
CA PRO A 10 0.81 26.37 22.82
C PRO A 10 -0.64 26.03 22.47
N LYS A 11 -1.49 27.06 22.43
CA LYS A 11 -2.90 26.94 22.08
C LYS A 11 -3.02 26.63 20.60
N LEU A 12 -3.57 25.46 20.29
CA LEU A 12 -3.83 25.06 18.91
C LEU A 12 -5.09 25.71 18.35
N PHE A 13 -5.09 25.97 17.04
CA PHE A 13 -6.33 26.23 16.32
C PHE A 13 -7.22 24.99 16.35
N PHE A 14 -8.54 25.19 16.37
CA PHE A 14 -9.53 24.13 16.65
C PHE A 14 -9.53 22.95 15.67
N THR A 15 -8.85 23.07 14.53
CA THR A 15 -8.67 21.97 13.57
C THR A 15 -7.60 20.96 14.00
N TYR A 16 -6.75 21.32 14.96
CA TYR A 16 -5.56 20.55 15.32
C TYR A 16 -5.59 20.03 16.74
N ALA A 17 -4.95 18.88 16.90
CA ALA A 17 -4.58 18.28 18.16
C ALA A 17 -3.06 18.13 18.23
N HIS A 18 -2.53 18.08 19.46
CA HIS A 18 -1.14 17.75 19.67
C HIS A 18 -0.90 16.28 19.26
N PRO A 19 0.18 15.96 18.52
CA PRO A 19 0.44 14.63 17.98
C PRO A 19 0.93 13.65 19.07
N ARG A 20 0.06 13.33 20.03
CA ARG A 20 0.37 12.53 21.22
C ARG A 20 0.22 11.02 21.01
N ASP A 21 -0.47 10.61 19.95
CA ASP A 21 -0.72 9.18 19.68
C ASP A 21 0.58 8.47 19.30
N PRO A 22 0.91 7.30 19.89
CA PRO A 22 2.12 6.53 19.54
C PRO A 22 2.09 5.92 18.12
N HIS A 23 0.98 6.09 17.40
CA HIS A 23 0.75 5.65 16.03
C HIS A 23 0.48 6.84 15.13
N LEU A 24 0.76 6.67 13.84
CA LEU A 24 0.26 7.57 12.81
C LEU A 24 -1.27 7.51 12.77
N GLN A 25 -1.89 8.66 12.54
CA GLN A 25 -3.33 8.84 12.38
C GLN A 25 -3.65 9.43 11.01
N GLN A 26 -4.87 9.17 10.53
CA GLN A 26 -5.43 9.90 9.40
C GLN A 26 -5.47 11.39 9.75
N GLY A 27 -4.99 12.24 8.85
CA GLY A 27 -4.89 13.67 9.12
C GLY A 27 -3.59 14.11 9.78
N ASP A 28 -2.65 13.21 10.05
CA ASP A 28 -1.31 13.62 10.47
C ASP A 28 -0.63 14.42 9.35
N ILE A 29 -0.15 15.61 9.70
CA ILE A 29 0.61 16.50 8.83
C ILE A 29 2.09 16.19 9.01
N LEU A 30 2.77 15.88 7.91
CA LEU A 30 4.17 15.49 7.87
C LEU A 30 5.01 16.63 7.29
N ALA A 31 6.06 17.00 7.99
CA ALA A 31 7.09 17.90 7.49
C ALA A 31 7.91 17.23 6.37
N LYS A 32 8.43 18.03 5.44
CA LYS A 32 9.36 17.57 4.40
C LYS A 32 10.77 17.34 4.96
N THR A 33 10.93 16.35 5.83
CA THR A 33 12.26 15.97 6.34
C THR A 33 13.10 15.34 5.22
N PRO A 34 14.44 15.42 5.27
CA PRO A 34 15.31 14.82 4.27
C PRO A 34 14.99 13.33 4.01
N GLU A 35 14.72 12.57 5.07
CA GLU A 35 14.43 11.14 5.00
C GLU A 35 13.10 10.87 4.31
N LEU A 36 12.06 11.67 4.60
CA LEU A 36 10.78 11.54 3.92
C LEU A 36 10.90 11.93 2.45
N LEU A 37 11.69 12.96 2.13
CA LEU A 37 11.90 13.37 0.74
C LEU A 37 12.63 12.32 -0.09
N GLU A 38 13.59 11.62 0.49
CA GLU A 38 14.26 10.49 -0.19
C GLU A 38 13.26 9.39 -0.54
N VAL A 39 12.37 9.03 0.38
CA VAL A 39 11.29 8.07 0.12
C VAL A 39 10.37 8.56 -1.00
N ILE A 40 9.95 9.83 -0.95
CA ILE A 40 9.05 10.41 -1.94
C ILE A 40 9.73 10.51 -3.31
N GLU A 41 11.03 10.78 -3.38
CA GLU A 41 11.78 10.87 -4.64
C GLU A 41 11.81 9.54 -5.39
N GLN A 42 11.84 8.41 -4.68
CA GLN A 42 11.79 7.08 -5.28
C GLN A 42 10.44 6.77 -5.97
N VAL A 43 9.35 7.34 -5.47
CA VAL A 43 7.99 7.05 -5.97
C VAL A 43 7.42 8.17 -6.86
N HIS A 44 7.74 9.42 -6.59
CA HIS A 44 7.21 10.58 -7.30
C HIS A 44 8.12 11.83 -7.18
N PRO A 45 9.20 11.93 -7.99
CA PRO A 45 10.21 12.99 -7.92
C PRO A 45 9.66 14.43 -7.94
N TYR A 46 8.53 14.67 -8.63
CA TYR A 46 7.94 16.00 -8.76
C TYR A 46 7.55 16.65 -7.41
N TYR A 47 7.33 15.87 -6.36
CA TYR A 47 6.97 16.38 -5.03
C TYR A 47 8.14 16.98 -4.25
N LYS A 48 9.36 16.92 -4.79
CA LYS A 48 10.51 17.67 -4.29
C LYS A 48 10.32 19.18 -4.43
N ASN A 49 9.57 19.62 -5.44
CA ASN A 49 9.31 21.02 -5.74
C ASN A 49 8.85 21.80 -4.48
N ASN A 50 9.38 23.01 -4.29
CA ASN A 50 9.12 23.86 -3.12
C ASN A 50 7.67 24.33 -3.00
N SER A 51 6.88 24.22 -4.07
CA SER A 51 5.44 24.48 -4.03
C SER A 51 4.63 23.39 -3.33
N TYR A 52 5.26 22.27 -2.95
CA TYR A 52 4.71 21.30 -2.00
C TYR A 52 5.45 21.49 -0.68
N THR A 53 4.71 21.78 0.38
CA THR A 53 5.29 22.26 1.64
C THR A 53 5.31 21.15 2.70
N HIS A 54 4.27 20.31 2.70
CA HIS A 54 4.04 19.23 3.65
C HIS A 54 3.29 18.07 2.98
N PHE A 55 3.07 16.99 3.72
CA PHE A 55 2.14 15.92 3.33
C PHE A 55 1.08 15.71 4.41
N ILE A 56 -0.06 15.15 4.05
CA ILE A 56 -1.07 14.68 5.01
C ILE A 56 -1.33 13.19 4.82
N VAL A 57 -1.47 12.46 5.93
CA VAL A 57 -1.82 11.05 5.91
C VAL A 57 -3.30 10.88 5.57
N LEU A 58 -3.60 10.13 4.51
CA LEU A 58 -4.96 9.79 4.10
C LEU A 58 -5.40 8.39 4.55
N THR A 59 -4.47 7.49 4.85
CA THR A 59 -4.80 6.14 5.34
C THR A 59 -5.56 6.22 6.67
N GLN A 60 -6.60 5.39 6.82
CA GLN A 60 -7.45 5.38 8.01
C GLN A 60 -6.69 5.01 9.29
N SER A 61 -6.92 5.74 10.38
CA SER A 61 -6.20 5.56 11.66
C SER A 61 -6.27 4.13 12.20
N CYS A 62 -7.41 3.46 12.07
CA CYS A 62 -7.60 2.08 12.56
C CYS A 62 -6.67 1.06 11.86
N ASP A 63 -6.27 1.32 10.62
CA ASP A 63 -5.35 0.47 9.87
C ASP A 63 -3.87 0.83 10.13
N LEU A 64 -3.59 1.96 10.82
CA LEU A 64 -2.26 2.46 11.13
C LEU A 64 -1.75 2.09 12.53
N VAL A 65 -2.61 1.47 13.35
CA VAL A 65 -2.25 1.00 14.70
C VAL A 65 -1.20 -0.12 14.61
N ARG A 66 -0.10 0.03 15.35
CA ARG A 66 0.94 -0.98 15.52
C ARG A 66 0.65 -1.83 16.76
N ARG A 67 0.04 -3.00 16.59
CA ARG A 67 -0.19 -3.95 17.69
C ARG A 67 1.11 -4.72 17.96
N ASP A 68 1.53 -4.77 19.22
CA ASP A 68 2.71 -5.54 19.69
C ASP A 68 4.05 -5.18 19.00
N GLY A 69 4.22 -3.91 18.63
CA GLY A 69 5.45 -3.43 17.97
C GLY A 69 5.62 -3.89 16.52
N THR A 70 4.61 -4.52 15.93
CA THR A 70 4.63 -5.00 14.54
C THR A 70 4.18 -3.93 13.54
N ASN A 71 4.28 -4.26 12.24
CA ASN A 71 3.79 -3.41 11.16
C ASN A 71 2.27 -3.15 11.28
N PRO A 72 1.78 -1.96 10.86
CA PRO A 72 0.35 -1.69 10.81
C PRO A 72 -0.36 -2.65 9.84
N LYS A 73 -1.66 -2.82 10.03
CA LYS A 73 -2.51 -3.66 9.15
C LYS A 73 -2.48 -3.17 7.70
N SER A 74 -2.44 -1.85 7.49
CA SER A 74 -2.36 -1.31 6.13
C SER A 74 -1.03 -1.67 5.47
N ARG A 75 -1.09 -2.30 4.30
CA ARG A 75 0.10 -2.56 3.47
C ARG A 75 0.73 -1.27 2.92
N TYR A 76 -0.07 -0.23 2.72
CA TYR A 76 0.36 1.04 2.14
C TYR A 76 -0.09 2.25 2.96
N LEU A 77 0.78 3.24 3.06
CA LEU A 77 0.46 4.58 3.52
C LEU A 77 0.15 5.45 2.32
N THR A 78 -1.02 6.07 2.30
CA THR A 78 -1.41 7.03 1.28
C THR A 78 -1.22 8.43 1.84
N LEU A 79 -0.43 9.24 1.16
CA LEU A 79 -0.11 10.62 1.53
C LEU A 79 -0.62 11.56 0.44
N ALA A 80 -1.31 12.64 0.81
CA ALA A 80 -1.63 13.72 -0.12
C ALA A 80 -0.66 14.89 0.06
N ALA A 81 -0.27 15.53 -1.04
CA ALA A 81 0.61 16.67 -1.00
C ALA A 81 -0.13 17.94 -0.53
N ILE A 82 0.50 18.72 0.34
CA ILE A 82 0.01 20.01 0.82
C ILE A 82 0.72 21.14 0.06
N ARG A 83 -0.04 22.15 -0.36
CA ARG A 83 0.50 23.34 -1.02
C ARG A 83 -0.14 24.61 -0.44
N PRO A 84 0.50 25.78 -0.61
CA PRO A 84 -0.07 27.05 -0.18
C PRO A 84 -1.45 27.30 -0.78
N LEU A 85 -2.34 27.93 0.00
CA LEU A 85 -3.69 28.29 -0.40
C LEU A 85 -3.66 29.22 -1.63
N SER A 86 -2.67 30.10 -1.73
CA SER A 86 -2.48 31.01 -2.88
C SER A 86 -2.51 30.27 -4.21
N ILE A 87 -1.89 29.09 -4.30
CA ILE A 87 -1.87 28.27 -5.50
C ILE A 87 -3.28 27.78 -5.88
N VAL A 88 -4.11 27.43 -4.90
CA VAL A 88 -5.50 27.02 -5.15
C VAL A 88 -6.32 28.21 -5.65
N ILE A 89 -6.16 29.37 -5.01
CA ILE A 89 -6.87 30.61 -5.39
C ILE A 89 -6.47 31.07 -6.79
N GLU A 90 -5.17 31.10 -7.09
CA GLU A 90 -4.65 31.46 -8.41
C GLU A 90 -5.22 30.54 -9.50
N ARG A 91 -5.25 29.22 -9.26
CA ARG A 91 -5.82 28.26 -10.20
C ARG A 91 -7.32 28.45 -10.42
N GLU A 92 -8.08 28.81 -9.38
CA GLU A 92 -9.50 29.11 -9.53
C GLU A 92 -9.72 30.41 -10.30
N LEU A 93 -8.95 31.47 -10.00
CA LEU A 93 -9.02 32.75 -10.71
C LEU A 93 -8.69 32.60 -12.20
N GLN A 94 -7.65 31.83 -12.53
CA GLN A 94 -7.19 31.61 -13.90
C GLN A 94 -8.26 30.98 -14.82
N LYS A 95 -9.26 30.28 -14.27
CA LYS A 95 -10.39 29.73 -15.04
C LYS A 95 -11.27 30.82 -15.67
N TYR A 96 -11.25 32.03 -15.12
CA TYR A 96 -12.11 33.13 -15.55
C TYR A 96 -11.34 34.34 -16.12
N GLN A 97 -10.02 34.30 -16.09
CA GLN A 97 -9.14 35.36 -16.55
C GLN A 97 -8.68 35.14 -17.99
N SER A 98 -8.66 36.21 -18.79
CA SER A 98 -7.89 36.26 -20.04
C SER A 98 -6.39 36.33 -19.76
N ASP A 99 -5.54 36.11 -20.75
CA ASP A 99 -4.08 36.12 -20.53
C ASP A 99 -3.55 37.46 -20.04
N LEU A 100 -4.15 38.58 -20.47
CA LEU A 100 -3.85 39.90 -19.93
C LEU A 100 -4.26 40.00 -18.45
N ALA A 101 -5.45 39.52 -18.11
CA ALA A 101 -5.96 39.56 -16.73
C ALA A 101 -5.16 38.65 -15.78
N LYS A 102 -4.67 37.49 -16.26
CA LYS A 102 -3.75 36.62 -15.51
C LYS A 102 -2.44 37.35 -15.19
N LYS A 103 -1.82 38.00 -16.18
CA LYS A 103 -0.58 38.76 -15.98
C LYS A 103 -0.74 39.93 -15.01
N ALA A 104 -1.89 40.60 -15.05
CA ALA A 104 -2.20 41.72 -14.16
C ALA A 104 -2.79 41.29 -12.80
N MET A 105 -3.05 40.00 -12.59
CA MET A 105 -3.70 39.47 -11.37
C MET A 105 -5.05 40.15 -11.04
N VAL A 106 -5.84 40.47 -12.07
CA VAL A 106 -7.16 41.12 -11.93
C VAL A 106 -8.29 40.20 -12.37
N CYS A 107 -9.48 40.36 -11.80
CA CYS A 107 -10.66 39.59 -12.17
C CYS A 107 -11.87 40.51 -12.35
N LYS A 108 -12.90 40.04 -13.06
CA LYS A 108 -14.16 40.80 -13.23
C LYS A 108 -14.87 40.90 -11.88
N GLU A 109 -15.35 42.09 -11.53
CA GLU A 109 -16.09 42.35 -10.30
C GLU A 109 -17.33 41.43 -10.16
N SER A 110 -17.99 41.11 -11.28
CA SER A 110 -19.15 40.21 -11.34
C SER A 110 -18.87 38.78 -10.83
N LEU A 111 -17.60 38.37 -10.69
CA LEU A 111 -17.21 37.05 -10.20
C LEU A 111 -16.95 37.02 -8.68
N ARG A 112 -17.03 38.18 -8.00
CA ARG A 112 -16.73 38.29 -6.57
C ARG A 112 -17.53 37.30 -5.74
N GLU A 113 -18.86 37.27 -5.89
CA GLU A 113 -19.73 36.39 -5.10
C GLU A 113 -19.37 34.91 -5.29
N LYS A 114 -19.13 34.50 -6.55
CA LYS A 114 -18.74 33.13 -6.88
C LYS A 114 -17.42 32.74 -6.23
N LEU A 115 -16.42 33.61 -6.30
CA LEU A 115 -15.10 33.38 -5.71
C LEU A 115 -15.16 33.40 -4.18
N THR A 116 -15.93 34.29 -3.58
CA THR A 116 -16.20 34.31 -2.14
C THR A 116 -16.85 33.01 -1.68
N HIS A 117 -17.85 32.51 -2.42
CA HIS A 117 -18.47 31.23 -2.13
C HIS A 117 -17.45 30.08 -2.20
N PHE A 118 -16.62 30.04 -3.25
CA PHE A 118 -15.56 29.04 -3.39
C PHE A 118 -14.58 29.06 -2.21
N VAL A 119 -14.08 30.23 -1.82
CA VAL A 119 -13.20 30.37 -0.64
C VAL A 119 -13.92 29.93 0.63
N GLY A 120 -15.20 30.28 0.79
CA GLY A 120 -16.02 29.82 1.91
C GLY A 120 -16.14 28.29 1.95
N GLN A 121 -16.33 27.63 0.81
CA GLN A 121 -16.35 26.16 0.73
C GLN A 121 -14.98 25.56 1.10
N LEU A 122 -13.87 26.15 0.66
CA LEU A 122 -12.52 25.72 1.01
C LEU A 122 -12.28 25.82 2.51
N LEU A 123 -12.49 26.99 3.12
CA LEU A 123 -12.21 27.23 4.53
C LEU A 123 -13.06 26.34 5.45
N ASN A 124 -14.27 26.01 5.02
CA ASN A 124 -15.15 25.09 5.74
C ASN A 124 -14.86 23.61 5.43
N ASN A 125 -13.86 23.26 4.63
CA ASN A 125 -13.54 21.89 4.21
C ASN A 125 -14.70 21.17 3.49
N ASN A 126 -15.51 21.90 2.73
CA ASN A 126 -16.63 21.33 1.97
C ASN A 126 -16.27 21.07 0.49
N SER A 127 -15.04 21.38 0.07
CA SER A 127 -14.54 21.05 -1.26
C SER A 127 -14.10 19.59 -1.34
N GLY A 128 -14.61 18.84 -2.33
CA GLY A 128 -14.23 17.44 -2.55
C GLY A 128 -12.78 17.23 -3.00
N GLU A 129 -12.12 18.27 -3.51
CA GLU A 129 -10.76 18.17 -4.07
C GLU A 129 -9.67 18.62 -3.09
N PHE A 130 -10.04 19.44 -2.10
CA PHE A 130 -9.10 20.14 -1.24
C PHE A 130 -9.51 20.03 0.23
N PHE A 131 -8.52 19.92 1.10
CA PHE A 131 -8.70 20.06 2.55
C PHE A 131 -7.87 21.24 3.05
N TYR A 132 -8.54 22.31 3.46
CA TYR A 132 -7.92 23.49 4.05
C TYR A 132 -7.30 23.22 5.42
N LEU A 133 -6.11 23.79 5.60
CA LEU A 133 -5.25 23.70 6.77
C LEU A 133 -4.85 25.13 7.17
N HIS A 134 -5.21 25.51 8.39
CA HIS A 134 -4.92 26.84 8.94
C HIS A 134 -3.47 26.92 9.46
N PRO A 135 -2.78 28.06 9.34
CA PRO A 135 -1.44 28.22 9.90
C PRO A 135 -1.38 27.92 11.40
N GLN A 136 -0.29 27.31 11.84
CA GLN A 136 0.16 27.14 13.22
C GLN A 136 1.66 27.47 13.27
N ALA A 137 2.00 28.77 13.18
CA ALA A 137 3.38 29.23 13.06
C ALA A 137 4.27 28.76 14.21
N ASP A 138 3.75 28.71 15.44
CA ASP A 138 4.47 28.27 16.64
C ASP A 138 4.92 26.80 16.57
N LEU A 139 4.35 26.02 15.64
CA LEU A 139 4.65 24.60 15.42
C LEU A 139 5.21 24.36 14.01
N GLY A 140 5.78 25.38 13.38
CA GLY A 140 6.47 25.24 12.09
C GLY A 140 5.54 25.18 10.86
N PHE A 141 4.24 25.43 11.03
CA PHE A 141 3.27 25.44 9.93
C PHE A 141 2.82 26.87 9.60
N HIS A 142 3.63 27.59 8.83
CA HIS A 142 3.54 29.06 8.79
C HIS A 142 2.48 29.65 7.86
N GLU A 143 2.03 28.92 6.84
CA GLU A 143 1.23 29.49 5.76
C GLU A 143 -0.11 28.77 5.55
N PRO A 144 -1.18 29.51 5.17
CA PRO A 144 -2.48 28.89 4.94
C PRO A 144 -2.35 27.98 3.74
N SER A 145 -2.81 26.74 3.88
CA SER A 145 -2.50 25.69 2.92
C SER A 145 -3.72 24.82 2.63
N CYS A 146 -3.65 24.05 1.55
CA CYS A 146 -4.61 23.01 1.24
C CYS A 146 -3.87 21.70 0.94
N ALA A 147 -4.38 20.59 1.50
CA ALA A 147 -4.06 19.28 0.97
C ALA A 147 -4.81 19.06 -0.34
N PHE A 148 -4.08 18.63 -1.37
CA PHE A 148 -4.62 18.30 -2.69
C PHE A 148 -4.97 16.82 -2.68
N LEU A 149 -6.22 16.51 -2.35
CA LEU A 149 -6.62 15.14 -2.01
C LEU A 149 -6.46 14.16 -3.19
N ARG A 150 -6.59 14.66 -4.42
CA ARG A 150 -6.34 13.90 -5.66
C ARG A 150 -4.86 13.71 -6.00
N LEU A 151 -3.96 14.48 -5.38
CA LEU A 151 -2.51 14.36 -5.55
C LEU A 151 -1.94 13.46 -4.45
N SER A 152 -2.44 12.22 -4.41
CA SER A 152 -2.06 11.21 -3.42
C SER A 152 -0.98 10.27 -3.96
N VAL A 153 -0.03 9.88 -3.11
CA VAL A 153 0.97 8.85 -3.39
C VAL A 153 0.89 7.76 -2.33
N SER A 154 1.07 6.51 -2.75
CA SER A 154 1.07 5.35 -1.85
C SER A 154 2.49 4.80 -1.69
N ILE A 155 2.94 4.63 -0.45
CA ILE A 155 4.25 4.08 -0.09
C ILE A 155 4.07 2.87 0.84
N LYS A 156 5.00 1.92 0.82
CA LYS A 156 4.90 0.69 1.63
C LYS A 156 5.00 0.99 3.13
N SER A 157 3.98 0.62 3.90
CA SER A 157 3.99 0.82 5.36
C SER A 157 5.14 0.08 6.04
N SER A 158 5.42 -1.15 5.61
CA SER A 158 6.48 -1.99 6.19
C SER A 158 7.89 -1.41 6.03
N MET A 159 8.08 -0.44 5.13
CA MET A 159 9.38 0.18 4.87
C MET A 159 9.43 1.63 5.38
N HIS A 160 8.32 2.36 5.29
CA HIS A 160 8.35 3.83 5.41
C HIS A 160 7.52 4.38 6.57
N TYR A 161 6.86 3.53 7.37
CA TYR A 161 6.04 3.99 8.49
C TYR A 161 6.82 4.81 9.49
N GLN A 162 7.98 4.33 9.92
CA GLN A 162 8.77 5.02 10.94
C GLN A 162 9.27 6.38 10.43
N THR A 163 9.68 6.47 9.16
CA THR A 163 10.05 7.73 8.50
C THR A 163 8.89 8.73 8.54
N CYS A 164 7.67 8.29 8.20
CA CYS A 164 6.48 9.14 8.24
C CYS A 164 6.13 9.55 9.67
N TYR A 165 6.19 8.62 10.62
CA TYR A 165 5.93 8.89 12.03
C TYR A 165 6.90 9.92 12.61
N SER A 166 8.19 9.79 12.30
CA SER A 166 9.23 10.75 12.72
C SER A 166 9.08 12.11 12.04
N ALA A 167 8.48 12.18 10.85
CA ALA A 167 8.20 13.43 10.15
C ALA A 167 6.91 14.12 10.63
N ARG A 168 6.13 13.53 11.54
CA ARG A 168 4.85 14.06 12.00
C ARG A 168 5.03 15.37 12.77
N LEU A 169 4.37 16.42 12.28
CA LEU A 169 4.41 17.77 12.81
C LEU A 169 3.15 18.09 13.63
N LEU A 170 1.98 17.82 13.08
CA LEU A 170 0.67 18.11 13.66
C LEU A 170 -0.28 16.95 13.39
N SER A 171 -1.34 16.86 14.19
CA SER A 171 -2.46 15.95 13.93
C SER A 171 -3.76 16.75 13.82
N LEU A 172 -4.68 16.34 12.95
CA LEU A 172 -6.03 16.88 12.96
C LEU A 172 -6.76 16.45 14.24
N ASP A 173 -7.65 17.31 14.75
CA ASP A 173 -8.61 16.91 15.78
C ASP A 173 -9.62 15.87 15.23
N GLN A 174 -10.19 15.06 16.11
CA GLN A 174 -11.08 13.92 15.78
C GLN A 174 -12.21 14.28 14.81
N ILE A 175 -12.82 15.45 14.96
CA ILE A 175 -13.92 15.88 14.07
C ILE A 175 -13.38 16.13 12.66
N PHE A 176 -12.19 16.71 12.55
CA PHE A 176 -11.54 16.99 11.27
C PHE A 176 -10.95 15.75 10.63
N GLN A 177 -10.45 14.79 11.42
CA GLN A 177 -10.08 13.46 10.91
C GLN A 177 -11.29 12.77 10.26
N SER A 178 -12.43 12.79 10.94
CA SER A 178 -13.67 12.19 10.44
C SER A 178 -14.14 12.86 9.15
N LYS A 179 -14.04 14.19 9.07
CA LYS A 179 -14.36 14.97 7.87
C LYS A 179 -13.42 14.67 6.70
N LEU A 180 -12.12 14.56 6.96
CA LEU A 180 -11.13 14.14 5.96
C LEU A 180 -11.45 12.73 5.47
N GLY A 181 -11.75 11.79 6.38
CA GLY A 181 -12.15 10.43 6.05
C GLY A 181 -13.39 10.37 5.17
N TRP A 182 -14.40 11.22 5.43
CA TRP A 182 -15.59 11.34 4.59
C TRP A 182 -15.27 11.86 3.18
N LEU A 183 -14.44 12.90 3.06
CA LEU A 183 -14.03 13.45 1.76
C LEU A 183 -13.22 12.43 0.94
N VAL A 184 -12.25 11.77 1.59
CA VAL A 184 -11.46 10.69 0.98
C VAL A 184 -12.34 9.52 0.58
N GLY A 185 -13.29 9.14 1.45
CA GLY A 185 -14.33 8.17 1.16
C GLY A 185 -15.05 8.53 -0.13
N ASN A 186 -15.66 9.71 -0.22
CA ASN A 186 -16.40 10.14 -1.40
C ASN A 186 -15.57 10.17 -2.70
N MET A 187 -14.27 10.47 -2.64
CA MET A 187 -13.42 10.42 -3.84
C MET A 187 -13.23 9.00 -4.39
N TYR A 188 -13.19 7.99 -3.51
CA TYR A 188 -12.96 6.59 -3.87
C TYR A 188 -14.22 5.73 -3.78
N SER A 189 -15.31 6.27 -3.23
CA SER A 189 -16.63 5.67 -3.20
C SER A 189 -17.08 5.48 -4.63
N ARG A 190 -16.93 4.24 -5.10
CA ARG A 190 -17.51 3.77 -6.34
C ARG A 190 -19.03 3.91 -6.18
N VAL A 191 -19.69 4.45 -7.19
CA VAL A 191 -21.13 4.22 -7.35
C VAL A 191 -21.30 2.70 -7.37
N GLY A 192 -22.14 2.16 -6.49
CA GLY A 192 -22.50 0.75 -6.54
C GLY A 192 -23.11 0.48 -7.91
N THR A 193 -22.37 -0.20 -8.78
CA THR A 193 -22.94 -0.80 -9.98
C THR A 193 -23.72 -2.02 -9.53
N ASP A 194 -24.81 -2.34 -10.20
CA ASP A 194 -25.46 -3.61 -9.95
C ASP A 194 -24.46 -4.75 -10.13
N ASP A 195 -24.49 -5.71 -9.21
CA ASP A 195 -23.71 -6.93 -9.35
C ASP A 195 -24.27 -7.77 -10.49
N TRP A 196 -23.41 -8.59 -11.11
CA TRP A 196 -23.82 -9.53 -12.17
C TRP A 196 -24.92 -10.49 -11.67
N VAL A 197 -25.02 -10.71 -10.35
CA VAL A 197 -26.04 -11.57 -9.73
C VAL A 197 -26.80 -10.79 -8.65
N PRO A 198 -28.13 -10.93 -8.53
CA PRO A 198 -29.01 -11.75 -9.38
C PRO A 198 -29.48 -11.02 -10.65
N LYS A 199 -29.00 -9.80 -10.90
CA LYS A 199 -29.64 -8.88 -11.83
C LYS A 199 -29.41 -9.26 -13.31
N GLU A 200 -28.17 -9.49 -13.69
CA GLU A 200 -27.80 -9.79 -15.09
C GLU A 200 -27.67 -11.31 -15.35
N ASN A 201 -27.37 -12.08 -14.31
CA ASN A 201 -27.14 -13.51 -14.35
C ASN A 201 -27.63 -14.20 -13.08
N THR A 202 -27.98 -15.47 -13.22
CA THR A 202 -28.08 -16.37 -12.06
C THR A 202 -26.68 -16.69 -11.52
N GLU A 203 -26.59 -17.09 -10.24
CA GLU A 203 -25.34 -17.55 -9.63
C GLU A 203 -24.63 -18.61 -10.49
N ALA A 204 -25.39 -19.53 -11.09
CA ALA A 204 -24.86 -20.59 -11.95
C ALA A 204 -24.27 -20.05 -13.27
N GLN A 205 -24.94 -19.09 -13.91
CA GLN A 205 -24.45 -18.47 -15.15
C GLN A 205 -23.20 -17.62 -14.91
N PHE A 206 -23.17 -16.88 -13.80
CA PHE A 206 -22.00 -16.08 -13.44
C PHE A 206 -20.82 -16.99 -13.06
N ALA A 207 -21.05 -18.05 -12.30
CA ALA A 207 -20.03 -19.07 -12.02
C ALA A 207 -19.50 -19.73 -13.30
N GLN A 208 -20.36 -19.99 -14.29
CA GLN A 208 -19.92 -20.50 -15.58
C GLN A 208 -19.06 -19.48 -16.33
N THR A 209 -19.46 -18.20 -16.35
CA THR A 209 -18.69 -17.12 -16.97
C THR A 209 -17.30 -17.00 -16.35
N ILE A 210 -17.21 -17.10 -15.02
CA ILE A 210 -15.93 -17.13 -14.30
C ILE A 210 -15.10 -18.34 -14.74
N ARG A 211 -15.71 -19.55 -14.82
CA ARG A 211 -15.02 -20.75 -15.30
C ARG A 211 -14.49 -20.59 -16.72
N ASP A 212 -15.30 -20.09 -17.65
CA ASP A 212 -14.92 -19.92 -19.06
C ASP A 212 -13.76 -18.94 -19.20
N ILE A 213 -13.77 -17.84 -18.44
CA ILE A 213 -12.66 -16.87 -18.41
C ILE A 213 -11.40 -17.55 -17.87
N LEU A 214 -11.49 -18.29 -16.76
CA LEU A 214 -10.34 -18.93 -16.14
C LEU A 214 -9.77 -20.04 -17.04
N GLU A 215 -10.60 -20.95 -17.55
CA GLU A 215 -10.19 -22.04 -18.45
C GLU A 215 -9.64 -21.52 -19.77
N GLY A 216 -10.11 -20.36 -20.25
CA GLY A 216 -9.56 -19.69 -21.43
C GLY A 216 -8.14 -19.12 -21.23
N HIS A 217 -7.73 -18.84 -19.99
CA HIS A 217 -6.44 -18.19 -19.69
C HIS A 217 -5.43 -19.11 -18.99
N CYS A 218 -5.87 -20.08 -18.20
CA CYS A 218 -5.00 -21.00 -17.49
C CYS A 218 -5.58 -22.43 -17.43
N ASP A 219 -4.68 -23.41 -17.58
CA ASP A 219 -5.01 -24.80 -17.27
C ASP A 219 -4.76 -25.04 -15.79
N PHE A 220 -5.74 -25.60 -15.10
CA PHE A 220 -5.56 -26.07 -13.74
C PHE A 220 -4.85 -27.43 -13.75
N VAL A 221 -3.82 -27.55 -12.91
CA VAL A 221 -3.01 -28.77 -12.75
C VAL A 221 -2.99 -29.16 -11.27
N ASP A 222 -2.75 -30.45 -11.00
CA ASP A 222 -2.62 -30.95 -9.64
C ASP A 222 -1.40 -30.33 -8.92
N ASP A 223 -1.62 -29.80 -7.71
CA ASP A 223 -0.60 -29.12 -6.90
C ASP A 223 0.64 -29.98 -6.63
N LYS A 224 0.47 -31.30 -6.45
CA LYS A 224 1.59 -32.21 -6.18
C LYS A 224 2.43 -32.41 -7.43
N LYS A 225 1.77 -32.51 -8.60
CA LYS A 225 2.45 -32.57 -9.90
C LYS A 225 3.18 -31.27 -10.22
N LEU A 226 2.58 -30.12 -9.95
CA LEU A 226 3.22 -28.82 -10.16
C LEU A 226 4.50 -28.71 -9.31
N LYS A 227 4.43 -29.01 -8.01
CA LYS A 227 5.60 -28.99 -7.12
C LYS A 227 6.68 -29.99 -7.55
N ALA A 228 6.30 -31.18 -7.97
CA ALA A 228 7.25 -32.17 -8.47
C ALA A 228 7.91 -31.70 -9.78
N ALA A 229 7.16 -31.03 -10.66
CA ALA A 229 7.64 -30.49 -11.92
C ALA A 229 8.60 -29.32 -11.69
N GLU A 230 8.29 -28.43 -10.75
CA GLU A 230 9.18 -27.33 -10.34
C GLU A 230 10.53 -27.86 -9.85
N ARG A 231 10.53 -28.90 -9.01
CA ARG A 231 11.76 -29.54 -8.49
C ARG A 231 12.58 -30.26 -9.56
N SER A 232 11.93 -30.73 -10.63
CA SER A 232 12.58 -31.45 -11.73
C SER A 232 12.77 -30.59 -12.98
N SER A 233 12.44 -29.29 -12.90
CA SER A 233 12.56 -28.37 -14.02
C SER A 233 14.02 -28.05 -14.31
N THR A 234 14.37 -28.02 -15.59
CA THR A 234 15.68 -27.59 -16.08
C THR A 234 15.55 -26.25 -16.81
N PRO A 235 16.62 -25.46 -16.94
CA PRO A 235 16.61 -24.23 -17.74
C PRO A 235 16.09 -24.45 -19.18
N GLU A 236 16.34 -25.64 -19.74
CA GLU A 236 15.86 -26.04 -21.06
C GLU A 236 14.33 -26.19 -21.12
N ILE A 237 13.71 -26.76 -20.07
CA ILE A 237 12.25 -26.91 -19.97
C ILE A 237 11.59 -25.54 -19.84
N LEU A 238 12.19 -24.62 -19.07
CA LEU A 238 11.65 -23.28 -18.85
C LEU A 238 11.68 -22.40 -20.11
N GLN A 239 12.52 -22.73 -21.09
CA GLN A 239 12.58 -22.05 -22.39
C GLN A 239 11.62 -22.63 -23.44
N LYS A 240 10.93 -23.73 -23.14
CA LYS A 240 9.96 -24.36 -24.05
C LYS A 240 8.67 -23.57 -24.19
N ALA A 241 7.91 -23.89 -25.23
CA ALA A 241 6.59 -23.28 -25.41
C ALA A 241 5.64 -23.66 -24.26
N LYS A 242 4.69 -22.78 -23.94
CA LYS A 242 3.74 -22.96 -22.81
C LYS A 242 3.03 -24.31 -22.82
N HIS A 243 2.65 -24.82 -23.98
CA HIS A 243 1.98 -26.11 -24.12
C HIS A 243 2.90 -27.30 -23.74
N GLU A 244 4.18 -27.21 -24.04
CA GLU A 244 5.17 -28.25 -23.70
C GLU A 244 5.48 -28.25 -22.20
N ILE A 245 5.54 -27.07 -21.57
CA ILE A 245 5.68 -26.93 -20.12
C ILE A 245 4.46 -27.52 -19.41
N ARG A 246 3.25 -27.28 -19.92
CA ARG A 246 2.00 -27.88 -19.41
C ARG A 246 2.01 -29.40 -19.53
N GLU A 247 2.42 -29.93 -20.67
CA GLU A 247 2.57 -31.38 -20.88
C GLU A 247 3.61 -31.99 -19.94
N PHE A 248 4.72 -31.31 -19.71
CA PHE A 248 5.74 -31.72 -18.74
C PHE A 248 5.16 -31.81 -17.33
N ILE A 249 4.42 -30.79 -16.87
CA ILE A 249 3.76 -30.80 -15.55
C ILE A 249 2.74 -31.95 -15.45
N LYS A 250 1.89 -32.15 -16.47
CA LYS A 250 0.90 -33.23 -16.49
C LYS A 250 1.53 -34.63 -16.43
N LYS A 251 2.67 -34.81 -17.09
CA LYS A 251 3.43 -36.08 -17.16
C LYS A 251 4.37 -36.29 -15.98
N THR A 252 4.61 -35.28 -15.17
CA THR A 252 5.50 -35.39 -14.00
C THR A 252 4.92 -36.39 -13.00
N GLN A 253 5.73 -37.39 -12.66
CA GLN A 253 5.41 -38.37 -11.62
C GLN A 253 5.61 -37.72 -10.26
N VAL A 254 4.59 -37.80 -9.40
CA VAL A 254 4.71 -37.35 -8.02
C VAL A 254 5.50 -38.41 -7.27
N PRO A 255 6.72 -38.13 -6.78
CA PRO A 255 7.49 -39.11 -6.03
C PRO A 255 6.73 -39.51 -4.78
N GLN A 256 6.73 -40.80 -4.46
CA GLN A 256 6.08 -41.27 -3.24
C GLN A 256 6.88 -40.75 -2.03
N LYS A 257 6.19 -40.40 -0.93
CA LYS A 257 6.82 -39.91 0.31
C LYS A 257 7.98 -40.79 0.79
N ARG A 258 7.85 -42.11 0.57
CA ARG A 258 8.89 -43.10 0.83
C ARG A 258 10.16 -42.88 -0.02
N GLU A 259 10.00 -42.59 -1.31
CA GLU A 259 11.12 -42.32 -2.22
C GLU A 259 11.81 -41.00 -1.91
N GLU A 260 11.05 -39.96 -1.52
CA GLU A 260 11.62 -38.68 -1.09
C GLU A 260 12.50 -38.86 0.16
N ILE A 261 12.03 -39.62 1.15
CA ILE A 261 12.82 -39.91 2.36
C ILE A 261 14.06 -40.73 2.02
N LEU A 262 13.95 -41.72 1.13
CA LEU A 262 15.10 -42.52 0.71
C LEU A 262 16.15 -41.68 -0.02
N ARG A 263 15.75 -40.71 -0.85
CA ARG A 263 16.67 -39.76 -1.48
C ARG A 263 17.32 -38.84 -0.46
N ALA A 264 16.55 -38.24 0.45
CA ALA A 264 17.08 -37.36 1.48
C ALA A 264 18.11 -38.06 2.39
N VAL A 265 17.86 -39.32 2.76
CA VAL A 265 18.81 -40.12 3.55
C VAL A 265 20.06 -40.46 2.74
N GLU A 266 19.92 -40.79 1.46
CA GLU A 266 21.06 -41.03 0.57
C GLU A 266 21.93 -39.77 0.45
N GLU A 267 21.34 -38.60 0.15
CA GLU A 267 22.06 -37.32 0.04
C GLU A 267 22.83 -36.99 1.34
N ILE A 268 22.17 -37.06 2.50
CA ILE A 268 22.82 -36.77 3.79
C ILE A 268 24.00 -37.72 4.04
N VAL A 269 23.83 -39.01 3.78
CA VAL A 269 24.88 -40.02 4.06
C VAL A 269 26.03 -39.88 3.06
N THR A 270 25.75 -39.49 1.82
CA THR A 270 26.76 -39.15 0.81
C THR A 270 27.53 -37.88 1.19
N ASP A 271 26.85 -36.81 1.61
CA ASP A 271 27.49 -35.56 2.05
C ASP A 271 28.35 -35.77 3.31
N MET A 272 27.98 -36.72 4.16
CA MET A 272 28.80 -37.15 5.30
C MET A 272 30.02 -38.01 4.90
N GLY A 273 30.22 -38.28 3.61
CA GLY A 273 31.31 -39.10 3.08
C GLY A 273 31.25 -40.57 3.51
N LYS A 274 30.06 -41.06 3.91
CA LYS A 274 29.86 -42.44 4.39
C LYS A 274 29.50 -43.41 3.27
N ILE A 275 29.26 -42.89 2.07
CA ILE A 275 29.06 -43.63 0.83
C ILE A 275 30.08 -43.09 -0.16
N ALA A 276 30.95 -43.96 -0.67
CA ALA A 276 31.96 -43.61 -1.65
C ALA A 276 31.57 -44.07 -3.06
N THR A 277 30.68 -45.06 -3.16
CA THR A 277 30.33 -45.69 -4.44
C THR A 277 28.82 -45.75 -4.69
N PRO A 278 28.39 -45.73 -5.98
CA PRO A 278 26.98 -45.92 -6.35
C PRO A 278 26.37 -47.25 -5.85
N ASP A 279 27.18 -48.30 -5.70
CA ASP A 279 26.74 -49.60 -5.20
C ASP A 279 26.42 -49.57 -3.70
N GLU A 280 27.19 -48.83 -2.90
CA GLU A 280 26.91 -48.62 -1.48
C GLU A 280 25.61 -47.83 -1.27
N ALA A 281 25.36 -46.81 -2.10
CA ALA A 281 24.11 -46.05 -2.11
C ALA A 281 22.90 -46.95 -2.41
N ARG A 282 23.06 -47.85 -3.39
CA ARG A 282 22.04 -48.84 -3.75
C ARG A 282 21.77 -49.82 -2.62
N GLN A 283 22.80 -50.30 -1.93
CA GLN A 283 22.63 -51.18 -0.77
C GLN A 283 21.94 -50.47 0.41
N LEU A 284 22.26 -49.20 0.67
CA LEU A 284 21.60 -48.41 1.71
C LEU A 284 20.09 -48.30 1.43
N LYS A 285 19.72 -47.91 0.20
CA LYS A 285 18.32 -47.84 -0.23
C LYS A 285 17.60 -49.17 -0.04
N LEU A 286 18.24 -50.28 -0.42
CA LEU A 286 17.65 -51.62 -0.31
C LEU A 286 17.41 -52.01 1.16
N ARG A 287 18.38 -51.72 2.05
CA ARG A 287 18.30 -52.03 3.48
C ARG A 287 17.23 -51.19 4.18
N LEU A 288 17.22 -49.87 3.95
CA LEU A 288 16.20 -48.97 4.51
C LEU A 288 14.80 -49.34 4.01
N SER A 289 14.66 -49.62 2.71
CA SER A 289 13.38 -50.01 2.11
C SER A 289 12.81 -51.29 2.70
N ASN A 290 13.66 -52.22 3.15
CA ASN A 290 13.26 -53.49 3.73
C ASN A 290 13.16 -53.46 5.27
N HIS A 291 13.63 -52.40 5.92
CA HIS A 291 13.65 -52.30 7.37
C HIS A 291 12.22 -52.15 7.95
N PRO A 292 11.79 -52.99 8.91
CA PRO A 292 10.42 -53.00 9.44
C PRO A 292 9.94 -51.64 9.96
N LYS A 293 10.75 -50.97 10.79
CA LYS A 293 10.42 -49.63 11.32
C LYS A 293 10.28 -48.59 10.21
N PHE A 294 11.09 -48.66 9.16
CA PHE A 294 11.04 -47.69 8.06
C PHE A 294 9.76 -47.86 7.24
N LYS A 295 9.30 -49.11 7.05
CA LYS A 295 8.01 -49.41 6.41
C LYS A 295 6.82 -48.88 7.23
N GLU A 296 6.92 -48.89 8.56
CA GLU A 296 5.88 -48.36 9.45
C GLU A 296 5.80 -46.82 9.41
N PHE A 297 6.94 -46.13 9.35
CA PHE A 297 7.02 -44.66 9.26
C PHE A 297 6.66 -44.07 7.89
N THR A 298 6.66 -44.89 6.83
CA THR A 298 6.47 -44.44 5.42
C THR A 298 5.19 -44.96 4.75
N LYS A 299 4.29 -45.59 5.52
CA LYS A 299 2.88 -45.80 5.16
C LYS A 299 2.13 -44.48 5.10
#